data_AF-A0AA38F648-F1
#
_entry.id   AF-A0AA38F648-F1
#
_cell.length_a   1.000
_cell.length_b   1.000
_cell.length_c   1.000
_cell.angle_alpha   90.00
_cell.angle_beta   90.00
_cell.angle_gamma   90.00
#
_symmetry.space_group_name_H-M   'P 1'
#
loop_
_entity.id
_entity.type
_entity.pdbx_description
1 polymer ?
#
loop_
_entity_poly.entity_id
_entity_poly.type
_entity_poly.pdbx_seq_one_letter_code
_entity_poly.pdbx_strand_id
1 'polypeptide(L)'
;LDNMKMVSIWFATLLAVFLSYRANATYNGIGLKPPMGWNGVYHFFCRPGTNENVIRGTVDALISTGLSKVGYEYVNIDDCWGEKHRDAQGNLLAKAKTFPSGIKALADYVHSKGLKLGIYADAGSQTCSTRMQGSIGHEEQDAITFASWGIDYLKYYSCYIPEFRPRERFQKMSEALRKTGRPIFFSTGIWYDEQDYINAGPKIANSWRTTSDDFQDKFEYMVQVADQNDHFAPYAGPARGWNDPDVLLVGNGLMTTEEYRSQFSIWALMKAPLLITSDIRNASKETLEILGNNEVIDVNQDSLGVQGKKVSKQGDLEVWAGPLSNKRVTVVLWNRSNSTASITAKWEDIGLSSKAGVQARDLWAHSYLPTTLQGSLSSSVDSHACK
;
A
#
# COMPACT_ATOMS: atom_id res chain seq x y z
N LEU A 1 13.18 -35.12 -47.75
CA LEU A 1 13.83 -33.95 -47.14
C LEU A 1 12.85 -32.90 -46.60
N ASP A 2 11.52 -33.11 -46.71
CA ASP A 2 10.54 -32.09 -46.29
C ASP A 2 9.79 -32.37 -44.97
N ASN A 3 9.88 -33.57 -44.40
CA ASN A 3 9.21 -33.90 -43.12
C ASN A 3 10.08 -33.69 -41.86
N MET A 4 11.40 -33.49 -42.01
CA MET A 4 12.29 -33.24 -40.85
C MET A 4 12.41 -31.75 -40.49
N LYS A 5 12.04 -30.83 -41.37
CA LYS A 5 12.08 -29.38 -41.09
C LYS A 5 10.85 -28.87 -40.34
N MET A 6 9.70 -29.54 -40.46
CA MET A 6 8.49 -29.16 -39.71
C MET A 6 8.58 -29.51 -38.22
N VAL A 7 9.20 -30.63 -37.84
CA VAL A 7 9.29 -31.03 -36.42
C VAL A 7 10.21 -30.10 -35.61
N SER A 8 11.20 -29.47 -36.24
CA SER A 8 12.11 -28.53 -35.58
C SER A 8 11.50 -27.15 -35.32
N ILE A 9 10.46 -26.75 -36.06
CA ILE A 9 9.82 -25.43 -35.92
C ILE A 9 8.78 -25.44 -34.80
N TRP A 10 8.13 -26.57 -34.56
CA TRP A 10 7.16 -26.73 -33.47
C TRP A 10 7.81 -26.83 -32.08
N PHE A 11 9.01 -27.41 -31.96
CA PHE A 11 9.75 -27.41 -30.69
C PHE A 11 10.36 -26.03 -30.35
N ALA A 12 10.75 -25.24 -31.35
CA ALA A 12 11.27 -23.89 -31.13
C ALA A 12 10.18 -22.87 -30.74
N THR A 13 8.94 -23.05 -31.23
CA THR A 13 7.80 -22.20 -30.83
C THR A 13 7.23 -22.59 -29.47
N LEU A 14 7.22 -23.86 -29.08
CA LEU A 14 6.87 -24.26 -27.72
C LEU A 14 7.92 -23.80 -26.69
N LEU A 15 9.22 -23.85 -27.00
CA LEU A 15 10.23 -23.28 -26.10
C LEU A 15 10.12 -21.75 -26.00
N ALA A 16 9.77 -21.04 -27.08
CA ALA A 16 9.57 -19.59 -27.06
C ALA A 16 8.30 -19.16 -26.30
N VAL A 17 7.25 -19.99 -26.27
CA VAL A 17 6.04 -19.76 -25.45
C VAL A 17 6.28 -20.11 -23.98
N PHE A 18 7.15 -21.08 -23.68
CA PHE A 18 7.60 -21.35 -22.31
C PHE A 18 8.66 -20.36 -21.78
N LEU A 19 9.37 -19.63 -22.66
CA LEU A 19 10.35 -18.60 -22.30
C LEU A 19 9.80 -17.16 -22.31
N SER A 20 8.54 -16.95 -22.72
CA SER A 20 7.86 -15.64 -22.66
C SER A 20 6.97 -15.46 -21.41
N TYR A 21 6.81 -16.50 -20.59
CA TYR A 21 6.61 -16.34 -19.15
C TYR A 21 7.96 -16.02 -18.48
N ARG A 22 8.64 -14.95 -18.91
CA ARG A 22 9.45 -14.24 -17.92
C ARG A 22 8.43 -13.77 -16.91
N ALA A 23 8.44 -14.40 -15.74
CA ALA A 23 7.74 -13.93 -14.56
C ALA A 23 7.79 -12.41 -14.58
N ASN A 24 6.62 -11.76 -14.51
CA ASN A 24 6.54 -10.35 -14.13
C ASN A 24 7.09 -10.26 -12.71
N ALA A 25 8.40 -10.39 -12.60
CA ALA A 25 9.11 -10.38 -11.34
C ALA A 25 9.11 -8.93 -10.94
N THR A 26 8.37 -8.62 -9.88
CA THR A 26 8.65 -7.44 -9.06
C THR A 26 10.14 -7.37 -8.76
N TYR A 27 10.61 -6.18 -8.40
CA TYR A 27 11.98 -5.91 -7.98
C TYR A 27 12.69 -7.08 -7.24
N ASN A 28 11.99 -7.74 -6.29
CA ASN A 28 12.52 -8.84 -5.47
C ASN A 28 11.62 -10.10 -5.42
N GLY A 29 10.65 -10.25 -6.33
CA GLY A 29 9.77 -11.43 -6.40
C GLY A 29 8.63 -11.48 -5.38
N ILE A 30 8.46 -10.45 -4.54
CA ILE A 30 7.29 -10.28 -3.64
C ILE A 30 6.54 -8.98 -3.95
N GLY A 31 5.38 -8.75 -3.33
CA GLY A 31 4.59 -7.53 -3.55
C GLY A 31 3.88 -7.51 -4.91
N LEU A 32 3.45 -8.67 -5.43
CA LEU A 32 2.65 -8.79 -6.66
C LEU A 32 1.23 -8.19 -6.53
N LYS A 33 0.83 -7.86 -5.30
CA LYS A 33 -0.37 -7.10 -4.96
C LYS A 33 0.03 -6.02 -3.95
N PRO A 34 -0.77 -4.94 -3.79
CA PRO A 34 -0.52 -3.94 -2.78
C PRO A 34 -0.44 -4.58 -1.38
N PRO A 35 0.51 -4.19 -0.52
CA PRO A 35 0.61 -4.75 0.82
C PRO A 35 -0.58 -4.33 1.68
N MET A 36 -1.07 -5.24 2.51
CA MET A 36 -2.15 -4.98 3.46
C MET A 36 -1.65 -5.25 4.88
N GLY A 37 -1.92 -4.34 5.81
CA GLY A 37 -1.45 -4.48 7.18
C GLY A 37 -1.82 -3.33 8.09
N TRP A 38 -1.02 -3.15 9.12
CA TRP A 38 -1.15 -2.11 10.12
C TRP A 38 0.20 -1.40 10.32
N ASN A 39 0.18 -0.09 10.54
CA ASN A 39 1.35 0.73 10.89
C ASN A 39 0.97 1.77 11.97
N GLY A 40 1.68 1.76 13.10
CA GLY A 40 1.38 2.62 14.25
C GLY A 40 1.74 4.11 14.14
N VAL A 41 2.14 4.60 12.96
CA VAL A 41 2.73 5.93 12.76
C VAL A 41 1.84 7.09 13.21
N TYR A 42 0.52 7.07 13.01
CA TYR A 42 -0.34 8.21 13.38
C TYR A 42 -0.99 8.09 14.75
N HIS A 43 -1.48 6.90 15.13
CA HIS A 43 -2.16 6.76 16.43
C HIS A 43 -1.18 6.70 17.61
N PHE A 44 -0.03 6.05 17.45
CA PHE A 44 0.94 5.85 18.54
C PHE A 44 2.19 6.72 18.40
N PHE A 45 2.67 6.90 17.17
CA PHE A 45 3.92 7.56 16.80
C PHE A 45 5.03 7.36 17.85
N CYS A 46 5.64 8.46 18.30
CA CYS A 46 6.63 8.50 19.38
C CYS A 46 6.05 8.87 20.76
N ARG A 47 4.74 9.18 20.85
CA ARG A 47 4.00 9.54 22.07
C ARG A 47 2.51 9.17 21.93
N PRO A 48 2.00 8.14 22.63
CA PRO A 48 2.65 7.41 23.72
C PRO A 48 3.81 6.51 23.29
N GLY A 49 3.96 6.23 21.99
CA GLY A 49 5.04 5.41 21.44
C GLY A 49 4.59 3.97 21.19
N THR A 50 4.88 3.46 19.99
CA THR A 50 4.77 2.02 19.70
C THR A 50 5.73 1.24 20.60
N ASN A 51 5.23 0.18 21.22
CA ASN A 51 6.01 -0.71 22.10
C ASN A 51 5.57 -2.18 21.91
N GLU A 52 6.33 -3.11 22.49
CA GLU A 52 6.11 -4.55 22.34
C GLU A 52 4.67 -4.98 22.67
N ASN A 53 4.07 -4.45 23.75
CA ASN A 53 2.71 -4.79 24.14
C ASN A 53 1.67 -4.26 23.15
N VAL A 54 1.90 -3.08 22.57
CA VAL A 54 1.05 -2.53 21.50
C VAL A 54 1.10 -3.43 20.28
N ILE A 55 2.30 -3.87 19.85
CA ILE A 55 2.45 -4.77 18.69
C ILE A 55 1.77 -6.12 18.96
N ARG A 56 2.00 -6.73 20.12
CA ARG A 56 1.34 -8.00 20.49
C ARG A 56 -0.18 -7.87 20.53
N GLY A 57 -0.70 -6.83 21.17
CA GLY A 57 -2.13 -6.57 21.22
C GLY A 57 -2.74 -6.29 19.84
N THR A 58 -2.00 -5.63 18.95
CA THR A 58 -2.43 -5.38 17.56
C THR A 58 -2.47 -6.67 16.76
N VAL A 59 -1.47 -7.56 16.91
CA VAL A 59 -1.46 -8.90 16.30
C VAL A 59 -2.67 -9.71 16.74
N ASP A 60 -2.95 -9.76 18.04
CA ASP A 60 -4.11 -10.47 18.57
C ASP A 60 -5.43 -9.83 18.09
N ALA A 61 -5.49 -8.50 17.94
CA ALA A 61 -6.65 -7.79 17.39
C ALA A 61 -6.88 -8.07 15.89
N LEU A 62 -5.85 -8.09 15.05
CA LEU A 62 -5.97 -8.47 13.63
C LEU A 62 -6.56 -9.88 13.48
N ILE A 63 -6.25 -10.79 14.41
CA ILE A 63 -6.81 -12.14 14.42
C ILE A 63 -8.25 -12.14 14.92
N SER A 64 -8.51 -11.56 16.10
CA SER A 64 -9.82 -11.66 16.75
C SER A 64 -10.92 -10.89 16.02
N THR A 65 -10.59 -9.78 15.37
CA THR A 65 -11.51 -9.00 14.53
C THR A 65 -11.75 -9.63 13.16
N GLY A 66 -10.93 -10.59 12.76
CA GLY A 66 -10.99 -11.23 11.44
C GLY A 66 -10.28 -10.47 10.32
N LEU A 67 -9.66 -9.31 10.59
CA LEU A 67 -8.93 -8.53 9.59
C LEU A 67 -7.78 -9.32 8.94
N SER A 68 -7.07 -10.14 9.71
CA SER A 68 -6.04 -11.05 9.16
C SER A 68 -6.60 -12.04 8.12
N LYS A 69 -7.87 -12.46 8.25
CA LYS A 69 -8.51 -13.39 7.31
C LYS A 69 -8.84 -12.74 5.96
N VAL A 70 -8.99 -11.41 5.94
CA VAL A 70 -9.26 -10.64 4.72
C VAL A 70 -7.99 -10.04 4.09
N GLY A 71 -6.81 -10.39 4.62
CA GLY A 71 -5.52 -10.13 3.98
C GLY A 71 -4.58 -9.19 4.74
N TYR A 72 -5.00 -8.57 5.85
CA TYR A 72 -4.12 -7.72 6.66
C TYR A 72 -3.04 -8.56 7.37
N GLU A 73 -1.85 -8.67 6.77
CA GLU A 73 -0.79 -9.57 7.21
C GLU A 73 0.45 -8.87 7.79
N TYR A 74 0.74 -7.62 7.37
CA TYR A 74 1.91 -6.89 7.86
C TYR A 74 1.59 -6.11 9.14
N VAL A 75 2.46 -6.23 10.15
CA VAL A 75 2.42 -5.42 11.38
C VAL A 75 3.69 -4.60 11.45
N ASN A 76 3.61 -3.35 11.04
CA ASN A 76 4.76 -2.49 10.79
C ASN A 76 5.02 -1.58 12.00
N ILE A 77 6.23 -1.71 12.57
CA ILE A 77 6.75 -0.79 13.58
C ILE A 77 7.29 0.44 12.84
N ASP A 78 6.77 1.62 13.18
CA ASP A 78 7.26 2.89 12.63
C ASP A 78 8.42 3.48 13.48
N ASP A 79 8.75 4.75 13.30
CA ASP A 79 9.87 5.43 13.98
C ASP A 79 9.80 5.31 15.52
N CYS A 80 10.90 5.68 16.20
CA CYS A 80 11.06 5.68 17.65
C CYS A 80 11.20 4.31 18.34
N TRP A 81 11.32 3.20 17.62
CA TRP A 81 11.55 1.88 18.21
C TRP A 81 12.99 1.68 18.73
N GLY A 82 13.97 2.28 18.04
CA GLY A 82 15.39 2.11 18.31
C GLY A 82 15.96 3.07 19.36
N GLU A 83 17.10 2.70 19.94
CA GLU A 83 17.92 3.56 20.79
C GLU A 83 18.49 4.75 20.01
N LYS A 84 18.83 5.82 20.72
CA LYS A 84 19.39 7.03 20.10
C LYS A 84 20.76 6.78 19.46
N HIS A 85 21.51 5.84 20.00
CA HIS A 85 22.86 5.52 19.58
C HIS A 85 22.97 4.03 19.25
N ARG A 86 23.70 3.72 18.20
CA ARG A 86 24.17 2.37 17.88
C ARG A 86 25.05 1.82 19.00
N ASP A 87 25.18 0.50 19.04
CA ASP A 87 26.14 -0.16 19.92
C ASP A 87 27.60 0.10 19.49
N ALA A 88 28.56 -0.43 20.27
CA ALA A 88 29.99 -0.27 19.98
C ALA A 88 30.43 -0.95 18.67
N GLN A 89 29.62 -1.84 18.11
CA GLN A 89 29.85 -2.53 16.83
C GLN A 89 29.13 -1.82 15.67
N GLY A 90 28.39 -0.74 15.94
CA GLY A 90 27.66 0.02 14.94
C GLY A 90 26.27 -0.53 14.62
N ASN A 91 25.73 -1.49 15.38
CA ASN A 91 24.38 -2.03 15.12
C ASN A 91 23.30 -1.13 15.71
N LEU A 92 22.15 -1.08 15.04
CA LEU A 92 20.93 -0.52 15.63
C LEU A 92 20.46 -1.39 16.80
N LEU A 93 20.06 -0.73 17.89
CA LEU A 93 19.52 -1.38 19.08
C LEU A 93 18.05 -1.03 19.26
N ALA A 94 17.24 -1.99 19.66
CA ALA A 94 15.88 -1.72 20.11
C ALA A 94 15.88 -1.15 21.53
N LYS A 95 14.96 -0.25 21.84
CA LYS A 95 14.82 0.30 23.19
C LYS A 95 14.44 -0.79 24.18
N ALA A 96 15.33 -1.13 25.11
CA ALA A 96 15.06 -2.18 26.11
C ALA A 96 13.83 -1.87 26.98
N LYS A 97 13.52 -0.59 27.20
CA LYS A 97 12.34 -0.17 27.97
C LYS A 97 11.01 -0.47 27.26
N THR A 98 10.95 -0.35 25.94
CA THR A 98 9.71 -0.52 25.16
C THR A 98 9.66 -1.83 24.38
N PHE A 99 10.81 -2.45 24.13
CA PHE A 99 10.99 -3.75 23.48
C PHE A 99 11.92 -4.64 24.34
N PRO A 100 11.52 -4.99 25.57
CA PRO A 100 12.37 -5.72 26.50
C PRO A 100 12.78 -7.11 26.01
N SER A 101 11.98 -7.74 25.15
CA SER A 101 12.31 -9.05 24.56
C SER A 101 13.21 -8.93 23.32
N GLY A 102 13.41 -7.72 22.79
CA GLY A 102 14.08 -7.47 21.52
C GLY A 102 13.22 -7.77 20.29
N ILE A 103 13.64 -7.24 19.13
CA ILE A 103 12.86 -7.30 17.88
C ILE A 103 12.77 -8.72 17.32
N LYS A 104 13.83 -9.53 17.43
CA LYS A 104 13.80 -10.92 16.98
C LYS A 104 12.70 -11.73 17.69
N ALA A 105 12.64 -11.67 19.02
CA ALA A 105 11.62 -12.39 19.78
C ALA A 105 10.20 -11.90 19.45
N LEU A 106 10.06 -10.60 19.15
CA LEU A 106 8.80 -10.05 18.69
C LEU A 106 8.43 -10.57 17.29
N ALA A 107 9.37 -10.61 16.35
CA ALA A 107 9.16 -11.18 15.02
C ALA A 107 8.77 -12.65 15.09
N ASP A 108 9.46 -13.46 15.91
CA ASP A 108 9.14 -14.87 16.12
C ASP A 108 7.70 -15.04 16.64
N TYR A 109 7.25 -14.16 17.54
CA TYR A 109 5.85 -14.15 17.99
C TYR A 109 4.89 -13.78 16.85
N VAL A 110 5.17 -12.73 16.07
CA VAL A 110 4.31 -12.31 14.94
C VAL A 110 4.21 -13.44 13.90
N HIS A 111 5.33 -14.10 13.58
CA HIS A 111 5.37 -15.25 12.67
C HIS A 111 4.62 -16.46 13.23
N SER A 112 4.69 -16.72 14.53
CA SER A 112 3.91 -17.80 15.18
C SER A 112 2.39 -17.62 15.03
N LYS A 113 1.95 -16.39 14.72
CA LYS A 113 0.56 -16.01 14.47
C LYS A 113 0.20 -15.98 12.98
N GLY A 114 1.13 -16.36 12.10
CA GLY A 114 0.95 -16.34 10.64
C GLY A 114 0.97 -14.94 10.02
N LEU A 115 1.42 -13.93 10.77
CA LEU A 115 1.56 -12.55 10.30
C LEU A 115 3.04 -12.24 10.01
N LYS A 116 3.30 -11.05 9.48
CA LYS A 116 4.63 -10.56 9.08
C LYS A 116 5.00 -9.31 9.88
N LEU A 117 6.26 -9.18 10.29
CA LEU A 117 6.72 -8.02 11.05
C LEU A 117 7.47 -7.05 10.14
N GLY A 118 7.05 -5.78 10.16
CA GLY A 118 7.76 -4.69 9.52
C GLY A 118 8.51 -3.81 10.51
N ILE A 119 9.53 -3.11 10.02
CA ILE A 119 10.31 -2.14 10.77
C ILE A 119 10.52 -0.87 9.95
N TYR A 120 10.96 0.19 10.63
CA TYR A 120 11.27 1.48 10.04
C TYR A 120 12.76 1.81 10.19
N ALA A 121 13.33 2.39 9.14
CA ALA A 121 14.63 3.07 9.19
C ALA A 121 14.64 4.27 8.23
N ASP A 122 15.75 4.98 8.16
CA ASP A 122 15.89 6.19 7.35
C ASP A 122 17.18 6.17 6.52
N ALA A 123 17.12 6.71 5.31
CA ALA A 123 18.24 6.87 4.39
C ALA A 123 19.19 8.02 4.75
N GLY A 124 18.91 8.80 5.80
CA GLY A 124 19.81 9.82 6.32
C GLY A 124 20.52 9.44 7.61
N SER A 125 21.06 10.45 8.29
CA SER A 125 21.89 10.30 9.49
C SER A 125 21.06 10.02 10.76
N GLN A 126 19.81 10.48 10.78
CA GLN A 126 18.83 10.30 11.85
C GLN A 126 17.47 10.06 11.23
N THR A 127 16.58 9.42 11.97
CA THR A 127 15.18 9.32 11.57
C THR A 127 14.48 10.67 11.72
N CYS A 128 13.30 10.82 11.09
CA CYS A 128 12.55 12.08 11.13
C CYS A 128 12.23 12.57 12.55
N SER A 129 12.01 11.65 13.50
CA SER A 129 11.79 12.01 14.90
C SER A 129 13.04 12.46 15.64
N THR A 130 14.24 12.31 15.07
CA THR A 130 15.57 12.48 15.70
C THR A 130 15.84 11.59 16.90
N ARG A 131 14.99 10.57 17.13
CA ARG A 131 15.08 9.72 18.33
C ARG A 131 15.94 8.49 18.16
N MET A 132 16.33 8.16 16.93
CA MET A 132 17.25 7.08 16.60
C MET A 132 18.08 7.43 15.37
N GLN A 133 19.22 6.76 15.21
CA GLN A 133 20.07 6.95 14.03
C GLN A 133 19.41 6.35 12.79
N GLY A 134 19.64 7.00 11.65
CA GLY A 134 19.33 6.42 10.35
C GLY A 134 20.41 5.43 9.91
N SER A 135 20.26 4.89 8.71
CA SER A 135 21.06 3.79 8.17
C SER A 135 22.08 4.22 7.13
N ILE A 136 22.26 5.51 6.87
CA ILE A 136 23.24 5.96 5.88
C ILE A 136 24.66 5.52 6.24
N GLY A 137 25.35 4.87 5.31
CA GLY A 137 26.69 4.30 5.54
C GLY A 137 26.71 2.98 6.35
N HIS A 138 25.55 2.52 6.82
CA HIS A 138 25.36 1.26 7.56
C HIS A 138 24.36 0.34 6.85
N GLU A 139 24.04 0.56 5.56
CA GLU A 139 22.94 -0.09 4.87
C GLU A 139 23.10 -1.62 4.84
N GLU A 140 24.30 -2.13 4.54
CA GLU A 140 24.59 -3.57 4.53
C GLU A 140 24.53 -4.19 5.93
N GLN A 141 25.07 -3.50 6.94
CA GLN A 141 25.03 -3.94 8.33
C GLN A 141 23.59 -3.99 8.88
N ASP A 142 22.81 -2.96 8.62
CA ASP A 142 21.42 -2.86 9.08
C ASP A 142 20.53 -3.87 8.34
N ALA A 143 20.72 -4.07 7.04
CA ALA A 143 20.00 -5.09 6.29
C ALA A 143 20.25 -6.50 6.85
N ILE A 144 21.51 -6.85 7.15
CA ILE A 144 21.86 -8.12 7.81
C ILE A 144 21.17 -8.23 9.18
N THR A 145 21.17 -7.14 9.96
CA THR A 145 20.52 -7.09 11.26
C THR A 145 19.02 -7.37 11.13
N PHE A 146 18.32 -6.66 10.23
CA PHE A 146 16.89 -6.85 9.98
C PHE A 146 16.57 -8.28 9.50
N ALA A 147 17.37 -8.83 8.59
CA ALA A 147 17.20 -10.20 8.13
C ALA A 147 17.41 -11.22 9.26
N SER A 148 18.41 -11.01 10.13
CA SER A 148 18.68 -11.87 11.28
C SER A 148 17.55 -11.85 12.33
N TRP A 149 16.88 -10.70 12.45
CA TRP A 149 15.69 -10.53 13.29
C TRP A 149 14.42 -11.11 12.68
N GLY A 150 14.43 -11.49 11.40
CA GLY A 150 13.25 -12.02 10.71
C GLY A 150 12.28 -10.93 10.23
N ILE A 151 12.75 -9.71 9.98
CA ILE A 151 11.91 -8.64 9.41
C ILE A 151 11.43 -9.03 8.00
N ASP A 152 10.18 -8.69 7.69
CA ASP A 152 9.52 -8.99 6.42
C ASP A 152 9.20 -7.74 5.60
N TYR A 153 9.25 -6.56 6.22
CA TYR A 153 8.92 -5.27 5.61
C TYR A 153 9.84 -4.19 6.16
N LEU A 154 10.41 -3.36 5.29
CA LEU A 154 11.16 -2.16 5.68
C LEU A 154 10.48 -0.92 5.07
N LYS A 155 9.97 -0.04 5.94
CA LYS A 155 9.68 1.35 5.59
C LYS A 155 10.97 2.15 5.71
N TYR A 156 11.41 2.78 4.62
CA TYR A 156 12.71 3.42 4.54
C TYR A 156 12.58 4.86 4.08
N TYR A 157 12.71 5.78 5.04
CA TYR A 157 12.44 7.19 4.83
C TYR A 157 13.69 7.97 4.40
N SER A 158 13.63 9.30 4.30
CA SER A 158 14.75 10.12 3.82
C SER A 158 14.89 11.48 4.55
N CYS A 159 14.81 11.50 5.88
CA CYS A 159 15.07 12.68 6.71
C CYS A 159 16.58 12.86 6.99
N TYR A 160 17.02 14.08 7.34
CA TYR A 160 18.41 14.37 7.75
C TYR A 160 19.50 13.82 6.80
N ILE A 161 19.27 14.01 5.50
CA ILE A 161 20.15 13.54 4.43
C ILE A 161 21.33 14.49 4.21
N PRO A 162 22.55 13.96 4.01
CA PRO A 162 23.74 14.79 3.81
C PRO A 162 23.81 15.42 2.41
N GLU A 163 23.16 14.79 1.43
CA GLU A 163 23.08 15.26 0.05
C GLU A 163 21.71 14.89 -0.54
N PHE A 164 21.33 15.47 -1.67
CA PHE A 164 20.04 15.21 -2.32
C PHE A 164 20.20 14.24 -3.49
N ARG A 165 20.36 12.95 -3.18
CA ARG A 165 20.52 11.84 -4.13
C ARG A 165 19.65 10.65 -3.71
N PRO A 166 18.30 10.78 -3.76
CA PRO A 166 17.38 9.78 -3.24
C PRO A 166 17.57 8.41 -3.91
N ARG A 167 17.73 8.39 -5.24
CA ARG A 167 17.97 7.16 -6.00
C ARG A 167 19.17 6.38 -5.49
N GLU A 168 20.33 7.03 -5.33
CA GLU A 168 21.56 6.36 -4.89
C GLU A 168 21.40 5.76 -3.49
N ARG A 169 20.78 6.49 -2.56
CA ARG A 169 20.60 6.03 -1.18
C ARG A 169 19.62 4.88 -1.07
N PHE A 170 18.46 4.98 -1.74
CA PHE A 170 17.50 3.89 -1.75
C PHE A 170 18.04 2.66 -2.49
N GLN A 171 18.83 2.85 -3.55
CA GLN A 171 19.47 1.75 -4.26
C GLN A 171 20.48 1.00 -3.38
N LYS A 172 21.27 1.69 -2.54
CA LYS A 172 22.19 1.04 -1.58
C LYS A 172 21.45 0.11 -0.61
N MET A 173 20.37 0.61 0.00
CA MET A 173 19.57 -0.22 0.91
C MET A 173 18.84 -1.36 0.17
N SER A 174 18.30 -1.09 -1.01
CA SER A 174 17.70 -2.10 -1.89
C SER A 174 18.67 -3.26 -2.15
N GLU A 175 19.88 -2.96 -2.63
CA GLU A 175 20.92 -3.96 -2.88
C GLU A 175 21.34 -4.71 -1.60
N ALA A 176 21.49 -4.00 -0.49
CA ALA A 176 21.80 -4.57 0.81
C ALA A 176 20.74 -5.59 1.26
N LEU A 177 19.46 -5.22 1.21
CA LEU A 177 18.34 -6.13 1.53
C LEU A 177 18.36 -7.38 0.65
N ARG A 178 18.55 -7.22 -0.66
CA ARG A 178 18.58 -8.34 -1.61
C ARG A 178 19.75 -9.29 -1.34
N LYS A 179 20.92 -8.77 -0.94
CA LYS A 179 22.10 -9.59 -0.58
C LYS A 179 21.87 -10.47 0.64
N THR A 180 20.95 -10.12 1.54
CA THR A 180 20.64 -10.96 2.72
C THR A 180 20.00 -12.29 2.34
N GLY A 181 19.39 -12.41 1.16
CA GLY A 181 18.64 -13.57 0.72
C GLY A 181 17.26 -13.73 1.36
N ARG A 182 16.90 -12.90 2.36
CA ARG A 182 15.54 -12.85 2.92
C ARG A 182 14.65 -11.95 2.07
N PRO A 183 13.46 -12.39 1.63
CA PRO A 183 12.49 -11.51 1.00
C PRO A 183 11.97 -10.48 2.02
N ILE A 184 12.33 -9.20 1.82
CA ILE A 184 11.87 -8.08 2.65
C ILE A 184 11.17 -7.08 1.74
N PHE A 185 9.90 -6.79 2.00
CA PHE A 185 9.13 -5.79 1.25
C PHE A 185 9.76 -4.42 1.50
N PHE A 186 10.20 -3.74 0.45
CA PHE A 186 10.89 -2.47 0.57
C PHE A 186 9.97 -1.31 0.15
N SER A 187 9.56 -0.51 1.13
CA SER A 187 8.71 0.67 0.96
C SER A 187 9.56 1.91 1.17
N THR A 188 9.62 2.78 0.16
CA THR A 188 10.47 3.97 0.18
C THR A 188 9.66 5.24 0.46
N GLY A 189 10.28 6.17 1.18
CA GLY A 189 9.75 7.51 1.43
C GLY A 189 9.74 8.40 0.18
N ILE A 190 9.69 9.71 0.38
CA ILE A 190 9.50 10.67 -0.72
C ILE A 190 10.69 10.66 -1.69
N TRP A 191 10.33 10.53 -2.97
CA TRP A 191 11.20 10.79 -4.11
C TRP A 191 10.96 12.21 -4.57
N TYR A 192 11.90 13.10 -4.30
CA TYR A 192 11.73 14.51 -4.62
C TYR A 192 11.90 14.84 -6.13
N ASP A 193 12.26 13.84 -6.94
CA ASP A 193 12.37 13.93 -8.39
C ASP A 193 11.46 12.86 -9.05
N GLU A 194 10.54 13.33 -9.88
CA GLU A 194 9.55 12.48 -10.56
C GLU A 194 10.19 11.52 -11.58
N GLN A 195 11.30 11.92 -12.22
CA GLN A 195 11.96 11.07 -13.20
C GLN A 195 12.66 9.88 -12.50
N ASP A 196 13.31 10.12 -11.36
CA ASP A 196 13.88 9.05 -10.53
C ASP A 196 12.79 8.11 -10.00
N TYR A 197 11.67 8.66 -9.54
CA TYR A 197 10.49 7.90 -9.16
C TYR A 197 10.06 6.94 -10.28
N ILE A 198 9.85 7.47 -11.50
CA ILE A 198 9.30 6.71 -12.63
C ILE A 198 10.27 5.62 -13.09
N ASN A 199 11.58 5.91 -13.13
CA ASN A 199 12.56 5.05 -13.79
C ASN A 199 13.36 4.14 -12.87
N ALA A 200 13.51 4.53 -11.60
CA ALA A 200 14.30 3.79 -10.62
C ALA A 200 13.44 3.15 -9.54
N GLY A 201 12.35 3.79 -9.09
CA GLY A 201 11.43 3.22 -8.09
C GLY A 201 11.07 1.75 -8.36
N PRO A 202 10.54 1.43 -9.55
CA PRO A 202 10.18 0.06 -9.93
C PRO A 202 11.31 -0.97 -9.92
N LYS A 203 12.57 -0.52 -9.99
CA LYS A 203 13.75 -1.38 -10.04
C LYS A 203 14.39 -1.58 -8.67
N ILE A 204 14.01 -0.78 -7.68
CA ILE A 204 14.69 -0.79 -6.37
C ILE A 204 13.74 -1.08 -5.21
N ALA A 205 12.44 -0.82 -5.34
CA ALA A 205 11.47 -0.92 -4.26
C ALA A 205 10.16 -1.60 -4.68
N ASN A 206 9.40 -2.05 -3.69
CA ASN A 206 8.07 -2.64 -3.89
C ASN A 206 6.95 -1.58 -3.84
N SER A 207 7.15 -0.51 -3.07
CA SER A 207 6.30 0.68 -3.09
C SER A 207 7.09 1.94 -2.79
N TRP A 208 6.49 3.09 -3.08
CA TRP A 208 7.11 4.40 -2.91
C TRP A 208 6.06 5.47 -2.61
N ARG A 209 6.35 6.34 -1.63
CA ARG A 209 5.46 7.44 -1.25
C ARG A 209 5.34 8.46 -2.39
N THR A 210 4.11 8.85 -2.72
CA THR A 210 3.78 9.82 -3.78
C THR A 210 3.49 11.23 -3.29
N THR A 211 3.33 11.40 -1.98
CA THR A 211 2.78 12.60 -1.37
C THR A 211 3.67 13.10 -0.23
N SER A 212 3.53 14.40 0.08
CA SER A 212 4.23 15.04 1.22
C SER A 212 3.77 14.51 2.59
N ASP A 213 4.61 14.66 3.62
CA ASP A 213 4.38 14.12 4.98
C ASP A 213 3.40 14.87 5.89
N ASP A 214 2.66 15.86 5.38
CA ASP A 214 1.68 16.59 6.19
C ASP A 214 0.30 15.90 6.19
N PHE A 215 0.28 14.57 6.29
CA PHE A 215 -0.98 13.83 6.27
C PHE A 215 -1.68 13.97 7.63
N GLN A 216 -2.88 14.57 7.60
CA GLN A 216 -3.71 14.83 8.77
C GLN A 216 -5.02 14.05 8.64
N ASP A 217 -5.61 13.66 9.77
CA ASP A 217 -6.93 13.01 9.79
C ASP A 217 -8.05 14.04 9.50
N LYS A 218 -8.13 14.46 8.24
CA LYS A 218 -9.02 15.50 7.71
C LYS A 218 -9.36 15.19 6.27
N PHE A 219 -10.63 15.42 5.90
CA PHE A 219 -11.13 15.10 4.57
C PHE A 219 -10.38 15.83 3.46
N GLU A 220 -10.07 17.11 3.65
CA GLU A 220 -9.38 17.94 2.65
C GLU A 220 -7.96 17.43 2.36
N TYR A 221 -7.28 16.93 3.38
CA TYR A 221 -5.94 16.35 3.23
C TYR A 221 -6.00 14.97 2.55
N MET A 222 -6.96 14.13 2.93
CA MET A 222 -7.21 12.85 2.26
C MET A 222 -7.48 13.06 0.76
N VAL A 223 -8.28 14.07 0.44
CA VAL A 223 -8.57 14.50 -0.93
C VAL A 223 -7.31 14.96 -1.67
N GLN A 224 -6.49 15.83 -1.07
CA GLN A 224 -5.25 16.32 -1.67
C GLN A 224 -4.29 15.17 -1.99
N VAL A 225 -4.17 14.20 -1.08
CA VAL A 225 -3.30 13.03 -1.24
C VAL A 225 -3.79 12.12 -2.37
N ALA A 226 -5.10 11.88 -2.46
CA ALA A 226 -5.67 11.14 -3.59
C ALA A 226 -5.37 11.84 -4.93
N ASP A 227 -5.54 13.16 -4.99
CA ASP A 227 -5.28 13.97 -6.20
C ASP A 227 -3.80 13.93 -6.62
N GLN A 228 -2.87 13.99 -5.66
CA GLN A 228 -1.42 13.88 -5.95
C GLN A 228 -1.05 12.47 -6.44
N ASN A 229 -1.62 11.42 -5.84
CA ASN A 229 -1.33 10.05 -6.20
C ASN A 229 -1.91 9.62 -7.55
N ASP A 230 -3.05 10.21 -7.96
CA ASP A 230 -3.72 9.94 -9.24
C ASP A 230 -2.82 10.18 -10.45
N HIS A 231 -1.99 11.23 -10.39
CA HIS A 231 -1.00 11.58 -11.42
C HIS A 231 -0.08 10.39 -11.77
N PHE A 232 0.24 9.56 -10.79
CA PHE A 232 1.18 8.45 -10.95
C PHE A 232 0.53 7.12 -11.36
N ALA A 233 -0.79 7.09 -11.59
CA ALA A 233 -1.52 5.85 -11.91
C ALA A 233 -0.88 4.96 -13.00
N PRO A 234 -0.30 5.47 -14.10
CA PRO A 234 0.35 4.64 -15.12
C PRO A 234 1.60 3.88 -14.67
N TYR A 235 2.15 4.21 -13.50
CA TYR A 235 3.43 3.69 -13.02
C TYR A 235 3.30 2.61 -11.94
N ALA A 236 2.08 2.30 -11.49
CA ALA A 236 1.81 1.21 -10.56
C ALA A 236 1.51 -0.11 -11.28
N GLY A 237 1.78 -1.23 -10.60
CA GLY A 237 1.29 -2.55 -10.98
C GLY A 237 2.25 -3.69 -10.62
N PRO A 238 1.85 -4.96 -10.82
CA PRO A 238 2.60 -6.11 -10.34
C PRO A 238 4.02 -6.25 -10.91
N ALA A 239 4.29 -5.70 -12.09
CA ALA A 239 5.63 -5.73 -12.68
C ALA A 239 6.51 -4.53 -12.27
N ARG A 240 5.95 -3.56 -11.54
CA ARG A 240 6.59 -2.29 -11.20
C ARG A 240 6.69 -2.12 -9.69
N GLY A 241 5.60 -2.30 -8.97
CA GLY A 241 5.43 -1.87 -7.58
C GLY A 241 4.24 -0.93 -7.47
N TRP A 242 4.05 -0.35 -6.28
CA TRP A 242 2.82 0.36 -5.94
C TRP A 242 3.08 1.80 -5.53
N ASN A 243 2.27 2.70 -6.06
CA ASN A 243 2.22 4.08 -5.59
C ASN A 243 1.60 4.08 -4.18
N ASP A 244 2.28 4.74 -3.23
CA ASP A 244 1.89 4.77 -1.83
C ASP A 244 1.38 6.17 -1.45
N PRO A 245 0.04 6.38 -1.43
CA PRO A 245 -0.59 7.60 -0.95
C PRO A 245 -0.63 7.69 0.59
N ASP A 246 0.20 6.94 1.32
CA ASP A 246 0.21 6.85 2.78
C ASP A 246 -0.92 5.98 3.37
N VAL A 247 -0.95 5.87 4.70
CA VAL A 247 -1.80 4.96 5.48
C VAL A 247 -3.31 5.29 5.42
N LEU A 248 -4.13 4.33 5.83
CA LEU A 248 -5.57 4.48 6.06
C LEU A 248 -5.82 5.15 7.41
N LEU A 249 -6.65 6.20 7.42
CA LEU A 249 -7.03 6.94 8.62
C LEU A 249 -8.30 6.40 9.27
N VAL A 250 -8.97 5.46 8.61
CA VAL A 250 -10.21 4.81 9.06
C VAL A 250 -10.16 4.44 10.54
N GLY A 251 -11.04 5.07 11.32
CA GLY A 251 -11.17 4.83 12.77
C GLY A 251 -10.30 5.71 13.68
N ASN A 252 -9.60 6.73 13.16
CA ASN A 252 -8.84 7.68 13.99
C ASN A 252 -9.71 8.74 14.67
N GLY A 253 -10.93 8.95 14.17
CA GLY A 253 -12.00 9.68 14.83
C GLY A 253 -12.21 11.14 14.44
N LEU A 254 -11.43 11.71 13.51
CA LEU A 254 -11.60 13.12 13.10
C LEU A 254 -12.37 13.30 11.78
N MET A 255 -12.51 12.26 10.96
CA MET A 255 -13.44 12.22 9.82
C MET A 255 -14.73 11.45 10.14
N THR A 256 -15.78 11.69 9.36
CA THR A 256 -17.05 10.97 9.39
C THR A 256 -16.92 9.56 8.80
N THR A 257 -17.88 8.69 9.09
CA THR A 257 -17.95 7.34 8.50
C THR A 257 -17.96 7.35 6.98
N GLU A 258 -18.67 8.30 6.36
CA GLU A 258 -18.74 8.41 4.90
C GLU A 258 -17.41 8.90 4.29
N GLU A 259 -16.71 9.81 4.96
CA GLU A 259 -15.37 10.25 4.54
C GLU A 259 -14.35 9.11 4.64
N TYR A 260 -14.40 8.28 5.70
CA TYR A 260 -13.58 7.08 5.80
C TYR A 260 -13.93 6.02 4.75
N ARG A 261 -15.23 5.85 4.44
CA ARG A 261 -15.68 4.97 3.36
C ARG A 261 -15.14 5.44 2.01
N SER A 262 -15.16 6.74 1.76
CA SER A 262 -14.56 7.37 0.58
C SER A 262 -13.05 7.12 0.51
N GLN A 263 -12.31 7.33 1.61
CA GLN A 263 -10.87 7.03 1.67
C GLN A 263 -10.60 5.56 1.31
N PHE A 264 -11.29 4.62 1.97
CA PHE A 264 -11.05 3.20 1.74
C PHE A 264 -11.35 2.78 0.30
N SER A 265 -12.44 3.30 -0.28
CA SER A 265 -12.83 3.04 -1.66
C SER A 265 -11.80 3.57 -2.66
N ILE A 266 -11.31 4.80 -2.45
CA ILE A 266 -10.33 5.44 -3.32
C ILE A 266 -8.96 4.77 -3.21
N TRP A 267 -8.48 4.45 -2.00
CA TRP A 267 -7.23 3.69 -1.81
C TRP A 267 -7.30 2.30 -2.46
N ALA A 268 -8.44 1.62 -2.33
CA ALA A 268 -8.65 0.32 -2.96
C ALA A 268 -8.62 0.42 -4.50
N LEU A 269 -9.35 1.38 -5.06
CA LEU A 269 -9.38 1.64 -6.50
C LEU A 269 -7.97 1.97 -7.02
N MET A 270 -7.23 2.82 -6.29
CA MET A 270 -5.88 3.24 -6.66
C MET A 270 -4.80 2.15 -6.51
N LYS A 271 -5.15 0.95 -6.01
CA LYS A 271 -4.17 -0.11 -5.72
C LYS A 271 -3.09 0.37 -4.73
N ALA A 272 -3.48 1.22 -3.80
CA ALA A 272 -2.62 1.69 -2.74
C ALA A 272 -2.32 0.56 -1.73
N PRO A 273 -1.17 0.60 -1.03
CA PRO A 273 -1.01 -0.09 0.25
C PRO A 273 -2.22 0.18 1.17
N LEU A 274 -2.80 -0.88 1.74
CA LEU A 274 -3.88 -0.76 2.73
C LEU A 274 -3.30 -0.96 4.13
N LEU A 275 -2.63 0.07 4.64
CA LEU A 275 -2.00 0.07 5.95
C LEU A 275 -2.87 0.83 6.96
N ILE A 276 -3.53 0.11 7.88
CA ILE A 276 -4.33 0.70 8.95
C ILE A 276 -3.42 1.43 9.94
N THR A 277 -3.77 2.63 10.39
CA THR A 277 -3.00 3.32 11.43
C THR A 277 -3.72 3.52 12.76
N SER A 278 -5.04 3.33 12.79
CA SER A 278 -5.86 3.44 14.00
C SER A 278 -5.62 2.30 14.98
N ASP A 279 -6.01 2.49 16.24
CA ASP A 279 -5.96 1.44 17.27
C ASP A 279 -7.11 0.45 17.11
N ILE A 280 -6.85 -0.62 16.36
CA ILE A 280 -7.82 -1.67 16.08
C ILE A 280 -8.16 -2.55 17.28
N ARG A 281 -7.46 -2.42 18.41
CA ARG A 281 -7.75 -3.19 19.64
C ARG A 281 -9.10 -2.79 20.24
N ASN A 282 -9.56 -1.57 19.93
CA ASN A 282 -10.81 -0.98 20.40
C ASN A 282 -11.61 -0.37 19.23
N ALA A 283 -11.48 -0.91 18.01
CA ALA A 283 -12.18 -0.39 16.84
C ALA A 283 -13.71 -0.48 16.99
N SER A 284 -14.42 0.54 16.49
CA SER A 284 -15.88 0.49 16.41
C SER A 284 -16.35 -0.52 15.36
N LYS A 285 -17.64 -0.88 15.42
CA LYS A 285 -18.25 -1.77 14.42
C LYS A 285 -18.16 -1.17 13.02
N GLU A 286 -18.43 0.13 12.89
CA GLU A 286 -18.37 0.88 11.63
C GLU A 286 -16.96 0.89 11.06
N THR A 287 -15.94 1.04 11.91
CA THR A 287 -14.52 0.96 11.52
C THR A 287 -14.20 -0.43 10.96
N LEU A 288 -14.64 -1.49 11.64
CA LEU A 288 -14.43 -2.87 11.20
C LEU A 288 -15.24 -3.22 9.94
N GLU A 289 -16.42 -2.64 9.75
CA GLU A 289 -17.22 -2.80 8.53
C GLU A 289 -16.54 -2.17 7.32
N ILE A 290 -15.91 -1.01 7.48
CA ILE A 290 -15.11 -0.38 6.40
C ILE A 290 -13.87 -1.21 6.10
N LEU A 291 -13.04 -1.47 7.12
CA LEU A 291 -11.77 -2.17 6.96
C LEU A 291 -11.95 -3.64 6.55
N GLY A 292 -13.06 -4.27 6.92
CA GLY A 292 -13.36 -5.67 6.65
C GLY A 292 -14.12 -5.93 5.36
N ASN A 293 -14.42 -4.91 4.55
CA ASN A 293 -15.18 -5.10 3.32
C ASN A 293 -14.37 -5.86 2.25
N ASN A 294 -14.59 -7.17 2.18
CA ASN A 294 -13.91 -8.07 1.23
C ASN A 294 -14.09 -7.67 -0.23
N GLU A 295 -15.23 -7.12 -0.63
CA GLU A 295 -15.48 -6.78 -2.04
C GLU A 295 -14.66 -5.56 -2.48
N VAL A 296 -14.50 -4.58 -1.59
CA VAL A 296 -13.63 -3.42 -1.81
C VAL A 296 -12.16 -3.84 -1.75
N ILE A 297 -11.80 -4.74 -0.82
CA ILE A 297 -10.45 -5.34 -0.78
C ILE A 297 -10.14 -6.11 -2.07
N ASP A 298 -11.08 -6.86 -2.63
CA ASP A 298 -10.90 -7.60 -3.88
C ASP A 298 -10.65 -6.67 -5.07
N VAL A 299 -11.20 -5.45 -5.05
CA VAL A 299 -10.82 -4.40 -6.00
C VAL A 299 -9.35 -4.03 -5.83
N ASN A 300 -8.87 -3.80 -4.61
CA ASN A 300 -7.46 -3.50 -4.33
C ASN A 300 -6.52 -4.65 -4.73
N GLN A 301 -6.95 -5.88 -4.47
CA GLN A 301 -6.17 -7.11 -4.62
C GLN A 301 -6.40 -7.81 -5.97
N ASP A 302 -7.07 -7.16 -6.92
CA ASP A 302 -7.35 -7.71 -8.24
C ASP A 302 -6.07 -8.09 -8.99
N SER A 303 -6.07 -9.26 -9.64
CA SER A 303 -4.89 -9.82 -10.29
C SER A 303 -4.37 -9.03 -11.49
N LEU A 304 -5.21 -8.17 -12.09
CA LEU A 304 -4.76 -7.27 -13.16
C LEU A 304 -3.83 -6.18 -12.61
N GLY A 305 -4.04 -5.78 -11.35
CA GLY A 305 -3.15 -4.86 -10.64
C GLY A 305 -2.99 -3.49 -11.29
N VAL A 306 -3.99 -3.02 -12.04
CA VAL A 306 -3.98 -1.68 -12.64
C VAL A 306 -4.58 -0.69 -11.65
N GLN A 307 -3.81 0.35 -11.33
CA GLN A 307 -4.30 1.48 -10.55
C GLN A 307 -5.43 2.19 -11.30
N GLY A 308 -6.60 2.27 -10.67
CA GLY A 308 -7.68 3.13 -11.14
C GLY A 308 -7.33 4.61 -10.96
N LYS A 309 -8.02 5.46 -11.70
CA LYS A 309 -7.75 6.90 -11.74
C LYS A 309 -9.02 7.71 -11.88
N LYS A 310 -8.91 9.03 -11.70
CA LYS A 310 -9.99 9.96 -12.03
C LYS A 310 -10.20 9.99 -13.55
N VAL A 311 -11.46 9.86 -13.97
CA VAL A 311 -11.84 9.87 -15.40
C VAL A 311 -12.81 10.99 -15.76
N SER A 312 -13.52 11.54 -14.77
CA SER A 312 -14.39 12.70 -14.96
C SER A 312 -14.46 13.55 -13.71
N LYS A 313 -14.63 14.87 -13.89
CA LYS A 313 -14.75 15.86 -12.81
C LYS A 313 -15.67 16.99 -13.25
N GLN A 314 -16.70 17.27 -12.46
CA GLN A 314 -17.57 18.43 -12.61
C GLN A 314 -17.67 19.15 -11.25
N GLY A 315 -16.88 20.23 -11.10
CA GLY A 315 -16.72 20.86 -9.78
C GLY A 315 -16.16 19.84 -8.78
N ASP A 316 -16.86 19.64 -7.68
CA ASP A 316 -16.51 18.68 -6.62
C ASP A 316 -17.09 17.27 -6.83
N LEU A 317 -17.76 17.02 -7.96
CA LEU A 317 -18.34 15.73 -8.29
C LEU A 317 -17.40 14.96 -9.22
N GLU A 318 -16.91 13.82 -8.77
CA GLU A 318 -15.87 13.07 -9.48
C GLU A 318 -16.31 11.64 -9.79
N VAL A 319 -15.83 11.13 -10.92
CA VAL A 319 -15.90 9.71 -11.29
C VAL A 319 -14.48 9.19 -11.38
N TRP A 320 -14.21 8.15 -10.61
CA TRP A 320 -12.96 7.40 -10.66
C TRP A 320 -13.23 6.00 -11.18
N ALA A 321 -12.35 5.46 -12.02
CA ALA A 321 -12.53 4.14 -12.59
C ALA A 321 -11.21 3.43 -12.88
N GLY A 322 -11.26 2.11 -12.96
CA GLY A 322 -10.12 1.29 -13.33
C GLY A 322 -10.55 -0.08 -13.86
N PRO A 323 -9.80 -0.67 -14.81
CA PRO A 323 -10.07 -2.01 -15.27
C PRO A 323 -9.71 -3.03 -14.18
N LEU A 324 -10.48 -4.10 -14.12
CA LEU A 324 -10.22 -5.28 -13.29
C LEU A 324 -10.05 -6.51 -14.17
N SER A 325 -9.56 -7.59 -13.57
CA SER A 325 -9.53 -8.92 -14.18
C SER A 325 -10.90 -9.33 -14.74
N ASN A 326 -10.87 -10.20 -15.75
CA ASN A 326 -12.07 -10.72 -16.43
C ASN A 326 -12.91 -9.63 -17.11
N LYS A 327 -12.26 -8.56 -17.61
CA LYS A 327 -12.90 -7.45 -18.35
C LYS A 327 -13.95 -6.69 -17.52
N ARG A 328 -13.88 -6.78 -16.19
CA ARG A 328 -14.69 -5.97 -15.28
C ARG A 328 -14.10 -4.57 -15.16
N VAL A 329 -14.91 -3.64 -14.66
CA VAL A 329 -14.49 -2.26 -14.36
C VAL A 329 -14.96 -1.93 -12.95
N THR A 330 -14.08 -1.31 -12.16
CA THR A 330 -14.47 -0.67 -10.90
C THR A 330 -14.79 0.79 -11.17
N VAL A 331 -15.81 1.32 -10.51
CA VAL A 331 -16.20 2.73 -10.58
C VAL A 331 -16.43 3.22 -9.16
N VAL A 332 -15.98 4.43 -8.86
CA VAL A 332 -16.34 5.16 -7.64
C VAL A 332 -16.95 6.49 -8.06
N LEU A 333 -18.18 6.75 -7.61
CA LEU A 333 -18.81 8.07 -7.71
C LEU A 333 -18.52 8.81 -6.41
N TRP A 334 -17.69 9.84 -6.45
CA TRP A 334 -17.23 10.53 -5.25
C TRP A 334 -17.72 11.97 -5.20
N ASN A 335 -18.53 12.28 -4.19
CA ASN A 335 -19.02 13.62 -3.93
C ASN A 335 -18.09 14.30 -2.92
N ARG A 336 -17.27 15.26 -3.37
CA ARG A 336 -16.40 16.06 -2.48
C ARG A 336 -17.05 17.35 -1.99
N SER A 337 -18.32 17.59 -2.35
CA SER A 337 -19.06 18.80 -1.96
C SER A 337 -19.77 18.63 -0.62
N ASN A 338 -20.22 19.75 -0.07
CA ASN A 338 -20.92 19.83 1.22
C ASN A 338 -22.43 19.50 1.16
N SER A 339 -22.93 18.97 0.05
CA SER A 339 -24.34 18.62 -0.11
C SER A 339 -24.55 17.41 -1.01
N THR A 340 -25.65 16.70 -0.81
CA THR A 340 -26.02 15.56 -1.65
C THR A 340 -26.17 16.01 -3.12
N ALA A 341 -25.56 15.25 -4.04
CA ALA A 341 -25.57 15.56 -5.45
C ALA A 341 -25.67 14.30 -6.32
N SER A 342 -26.21 14.44 -7.53
CA SER A 342 -26.22 13.34 -8.49
C SER A 342 -24.93 13.32 -9.30
N ILE A 343 -24.28 12.17 -9.34
CA ILE A 343 -23.05 11.92 -10.11
C ILE A 343 -23.36 10.85 -11.15
N THR A 344 -22.85 11.05 -12.37
CA THR A 344 -23.06 10.13 -13.49
C THR A 344 -21.74 9.67 -14.09
N ALA A 345 -21.49 8.36 -14.07
CA ALA A 345 -20.42 7.72 -14.83
C ALA A 345 -20.94 7.30 -16.20
N LYS A 346 -20.33 7.80 -17.28
CA LYS A 346 -20.63 7.38 -18.65
C LYS A 346 -19.70 6.26 -19.08
N TRP A 347 -20.21 5.33 -19.90
CA TRP A 347 -19.44 4.15 -20.33
C TRP A 347 -18.18 4.55 -21.11
N GLU A 348 -18.28 5.61 -21.91
CA GLU A 348 -17.16 6.17 -22.67
C GLU A 348 -16.01 6.67 -21.78
N ASP A 349 -16.30 7.17 -20.57
CA ASP A 349 -15.30 7.68 -19.63
C ASP A 349 -14.61 6.54 -18.87
N ILE A 350 -15.32 5.43 -18.63
CA ILE A 350 -14.84 4.30 -17.81
C ILE A 350 -14.29 3.13 -18.64
N GLY A 351 -14.08 3.34 -19.95
CA GLY A 351 -13.47 2.34 -20.84
C GLY A 351 -14.42 1.22 -21.28
N LEU A 352 -15.73 1.44 -21.23
CA LEU A 352 -16.75 0.54 -21.75
C LEU A 352 -17.33 1.05 -23.09
N SER A 353 -17.80 0.14 -23.92
CA SER A 353 -18.59 0.52 -25.11
C SER A 353 -19.92 1.12 -24.68
N SER A 354 -20.36 2.22 -25.29
CA SER A 354 -21.67 2.85 -24.98
C SER A 354 -22.87 1.91 -25.16
N LYS A 355 -22.72 0.84 -25.94
CA LYS A 355 -23.76 -0.19 -26.16
C LYS A 355 -23.61 -1.41 -25.24
N ALA A 356 -22.60 -1.47 -24.37
CA ALA A 356 -22.41 -2.59 -23.46
C ALA A 356 -23.51 -2.61 -22.39
N GLY A 357 -24.25 -3.73 -22.32
CA GLY A 357 -25.10 -4.04 -21.18
C GLY A 357 -24.26 -4.64 -20.06
N VAL A 358 -24.31 -4.07 -18.86
CA VAL A 358 -23.54 -4.54 -17.71
C VAL A 358 -24.43 -4.72 -16.49
N GLN A 359 -24.11 -5.72 -15.67
CA GLN A 359 -24.67 -5.88 -14.35
C GLN A 359 -23.76 -5.19 -13.35
N ALA A 360 -24.27 -4.18 -12.66
CA ALA A 360 -23.51 -3.43 -11.65
C ALA A 360 -23.75 -4.00 -10.26
N ARG A 361 -22.69 -4.10 -9.45
CA ARG A 361 -22.72 -4.52 -8.05
C ARG A 361 -22.28 -3.35 -7.18
N ASP A 362 -23.14 -2.93 -6.25
CA ASP A 362 -22.78 -1.96 -5.20
C ASP A 362 -22.03 -2.74 -4.10
N LEU A 363 -20.75 -2.42 -3.94
CA LEU A 363 -19.84 -3.15 -3.05
C LEU A 363 -20.05 -2.81 -1.57
N TRP A 364 -20.68 -1.67 -1.28
CA TRP A 364 -21.02 -1.26 0.08
C TRP A 364 -22.41 -1.76 0.48
N ALA A 365 -23.35 -1.84 -0.46
CA ALA A 365 -24.67 -2.44 -0.25
C ALA A 365 -24.69 -3.96 -0.45
N HIS A 366 -23.56 -4.57 -0.87
CA HIS A 366 -23.40 -6.00 -1.14
C HIS A 366 -24.46 -6.60 -2.07
N SER A 367 -24.97 -5.81 -3.01
CA SER A 367 -26.10 -6.18 -3.86
C SER A 367 -25.90 -5.75 -5.31
N TYR A 368 -26.47 -6.53 -6.22
CA TYR A 368 -26.57 -6.12 -7.61
C TYR A 368 -27.67 -5.10 -7.77
N LEU A 369 -27.43 -4.09 -8.61
CA LEU A 369 -28.50 -3.22 -9.06
C LEU A 369 -29.55 -4.05 -9.82
N PRO A 370 -30.85 -3.74 -9.67
CA PRO A 370 -31.94 -4.61 -10.12
C PRO A 370 -32.05 -4.70 -11.65
N THR A 371 -31.38 -3.80 -12.38
CA THR A 371 -31.44 -3.70 -13.83
C THR A 371 -30.07 -3.80 -14.45
N THR A 372 -30.03 -4.35 -15.67
CA THR A 372 -28.85 -4.22 -16.54
C THR A 372 -28.76 -2.77 -16.99
N LEU A 373 -27.58 -2.18 -16.81
CA LEU A 373 -27.30 -0.80 -17.19
C LEU A 373 -26.63 -0.75 -18.56
N GLN A 374 -26.89 0.33 -19.29
CA GLN A 374 -26.29 0.59 -20.58
C GLN A 374 -26.03 2.10 -20.72
N GLY A 375 -24.86 2.45 -21.27
CA GLY A 375 -24.48 3.84 -21.56
C GLY A 375 -23.99 4.63 -20.34
N SER A 376 -24.63 4.51 -19.18
CA SER A 376 -24.22 5.23 -17.96
C SER A 376 -24.79 4.63 -16.67
N LEU A 377 -24.21 5.04 -15.53
CA LEU A 377 -24.71 4.84 -14.18
C LEU A 377 -24.80 6.19 -13.47
N SER A 378 -25.97 6.53 -12.94
CA SER A 378 -26.18 7.72 -12.11
C SER A 378 -26.62 7.31 -10.70
N SER A 379 -26.08 7.99 -9.68
CA SER A 379 -26.54 7.84 -8.30
C SER A 379 -26.62 9.19 -7.62
N SER A 380 -27.53 9.33 -6.65
CA SER A 380 -27.44 10.37 -5.63
C SER A 380 -26.39 9.95 -4.62
N VAL A 381 -25.45 10.84 -4.32
CA VAL A 381 -24.32 10.59 -3.41
C VAL A 381 -24.31 11.71 -2.37
N ASP A 382 -24.32 11.35 -1.09
CA ASP A 382 -24.34 12.31 0.01
C ASP A 382 -23.04 13.12 0.10
N SER A 383 -23.06 14.20 0.88
CA SER A 383 -21.90 15.04 1.15
C SER A 383 -20.71 14.18 1.60
N HIS A 384 -19.56 14.35 0.95
CA HIS A 384 -18.29 13.65 1.23
C HIS A 384 -18.33 12.10 1.10
N ALA A 385 -19.45 11.55 0.66
CA ALA A 385 -19.67 10.12 0.50
C ALA A 385 -19.23 9.62 -0.88
N CYS A 386 -19.15 8.30 -1.00
CA CYS A 386 -18.91 7.63 -2.27
C CYS A 386 -19.97 6.54 -2.54
N LYS A 387 -20.06 6.16 -3.81
CA LYS A 387 -20.76 4.96 -4.27
C LYS A 387 -19.85 4.05 -5.05
#